data_AF-A0A667G7A5-F1
#
_entry.id   AF-A0A667G7A5-F1
#
_cell.length_a   1.000
_cell.length_b   1.000
_cell.length_c   1.000
_cell.angle_alpha   90.00
_cell.angle_beta   90.00
_cell.angle_gamma   90.00
#
_symmetry.space_group_name_H-M   'P 1'
#
loop_
_entity.id
_entity.type
_entity.pdbx_description
1 polymer ?
#
loop_
_entity_poly.entity_id
_entity_poly.type
_entity_poly.pdbx_seq_one_letter_code
_entity_poly.pdbx_strand_id
1 'polypeptide(L)' 'MDHSNIVSMFEMMDTSNKGTISFVQYREALKTLGLLTADEVLKDDGHAVTLDKFRREVCTHPASPQAPARRL' A
#
# COMPACT_ATOMS: atom_id res chain seq x y z
N MET A 1 -1.70 -7.86 9.92
CA MET A 1 -1.78 -6.39 9.98
C MET A 1 -3.24 -6.03 10.12
N ASP A 2 -3.62 -5.38 11.22
CA ASP A 2 -5.01 -5.07 11.56
C ASP A 2 -5.64 -4.15 10.52
N HIS A 3 -6.85 -4.49 10.06
CA HIS A 3 -7.58 -3.73 9.05
C HIS A 3 -7.72 -2.24 9.40
N SER A 4 -7.83 -1.90 10.69
CA SER A 4 -7.92 -0.50 11.14
C SER A 4 -6.67 0.33 10.83
N ASN A 5 -5.47 -0.26 10.90
CA ASN A 5 -4.23 0.52 10.74
C ASN A 5 -4.04 0.99 9.30
N ILE A 6 -4.40 0.15 8.32
CA ILE A 6 -4.30 0.47 6.89
C ILE A 6 -5.31 1.56 6.48
N VAL A 7 -6.53 1.48 7.02
CA VAL A 7 -7.58 2.49 6.77
C VAL A 7 -7.15 3.85 7.30
N SER A 8 -6.68 3.92 8.56
CA SER A 8 -6.23 5.19 9.15
C SER A 8 -5.06 5.80 8.40
N MET A 9 -4.13 4.99 7.89
CA MET A 9 -3.00 5.48 7.09
C MET A 9 -3.47 6.07 5.75
N PHE A 10 -4.44 5.43 5.09
CA PHE A 10 -5.03 5.97 3.88
C PHE A 10 -5.76 7.29 4.13
N GLU A 11 -6.55 7.37 5.21
CA GLU A 11 -7.26 8.59 5.59
C GLU A 11 -6.30 9.76 5.91
N MET A 12 -5.13 9.48 6.51
CA MET A 12 -4.10 10.50 6.72
C MET A 12 -3.52 11.05 5.41
N MET A 13 -3.55 10.27 4.33
CA MET A 13 -3.05 10.68 3.01
C MET A 13 -4.13 11.34 2.14
N ASP A 14 -5.38 10.91 2.27
CA ASP A 14 -6.55 11.50 1.63
C ASP A 14 -6.99 12.78 2.35
N THR A 15 -6.09 13.76 2.44
CA THR A 15 -6.33 15.05 3.12
C THR A 15 -7.49 15.84 2.52
N SER A 16 -7.90 15.51 1.29
CA SER A 16 -9.05 16.11 0.61
C SER A 16 -10.37 15.38 0.91
N ASN A 17 -10.34 14.28 1.66
CA ASN A 17 -11.48 13.42 1.97
C ASN A 17 -12.27 12.99 0.72
N LYS A 18 -11.56 12.72 -0.38
CA LYS A 18 -12.15 12.32 -1.68
C LYS A 18 -12.33 10.81 -1.80
N GLY A 19 -11.84 10.04 -0.83
CA GLY A 19 -11.76 8.58 -0.90
C GLY A 19 -10.71 8.08 -1.88
N THR A 20 -9.85 8.95 -2.40
CA THR A 20 -8.83 8.64 -3.42
C THR A 20 -7.58 9.46 -3.21
N ILE A 21 -6.42 8.83 -3.37
CA ILE A 21 -5.11 9.51 -3.35
C ILE A 21 -4.46 9.47 -4.73
N SER A 22 -3.62 10.45 -5.02
CA SER A 22 -2.82 10.42 -6.25
C SER A 22 -1.77 9.32 -6.20
N PHE A 23 -1.36 8.83 -7.37
CA PHE A 23 -0.29 7.83 -7.49
C PHE A 23 1.04 8.34 -6.87
N VAL A 24 1.31 9.64 -6.97
CA VAL A 24 2.49 10.26 -6.35
C VAL A 24 2.43 10.12 -4.83
N GLN A 25 1.30 10.48 -4.20
CA GLN A 25 1.11 10.32 -2.75
C GLN A 25 1.24 8.85 -2.32
N TYR A 26 0.60 7.95 -3.07
CA TYR A 26 0.70 6.51 -2.85
C TYR A 26 2.16 6.03 -2.81
N ARG A 27 2.93 6.37 -3.85
CA ARG A 27 4.34 5.98 -3.96
C ARG A 27 5.18 6.54 -2.81
N GLU A 28 4.99 7.81 -2.47
CA GLU A 28 5.76 8.45 -1.39
C GLU A 28 5.45 7.82 -0.03
N ALA A 29 4.19 7.47 0.26
CA ALA A 29 3.86 6.75 1.49
C ALA A 29 4.49 5.36 1.56
N LEU A 30 4.44 4.58 0.47
CA LEU A 30 5.09 3.27 0.46
C LEU A 30 6.61 3.37 0.68
N LYS A 31 7.26 4.42 0.17
CA LYS A 31 8.68 4.69 0.48
C LYS A 31 8.89 5.02 1.95
N THR A 32 8.08 5.92 2.53
CA THR A 32 8.17 6.28 3.95
C THR A 32 7.98 5.08 4.87
N LEU A 33 7.15 4.12 4.46
CA LEU A 33 6.87 2.89 5.19
C LEU A 33 7.90 1.78 4.95
N GLY A 34 8.86 1.98 4.04
CA GLY A 34 9.82 0.96 3.64
C GLY A 34 9.18 -0.24 2.92
N LEU A 35 7.95 -0.08 2.42
CA LEU A 35 7.21 -1.11 1.69
C LEU A 35 7.56 -1.12 0.19
N LEU A 36 8.14 -0.03 -0.32
CA LEU A 36 8.63 0.04 -1.68
C LEU A 36 10.14 -0.20 -1.71
N THR A 37 10.57 -1.30 -2.34
CA THR A 37 12.01 -1.51 -2.58
C THR A 37 12.50 -0.60 -3.71
N ALA A 38 13.77 -0.22 -3.68
CA ALA A 38 14.34 0.73 -4.65
C ALA A 38 14.29 0.25 -6.11
N ASP A 39 14.11 -1.06 -6.32
CA ASP A 39 14.01 -1.71 -7.63
C ASP A 39 12.55 -1.92 -8.08
N GLU A 40 11.57 -1.74 -7.18
CA GLU A 40 10.16 -1.93 -7.51
C GLU A 40 9.60 -0.73 -8.29
N VAL A 41 9.31 -0.99 -9.56
CA VAL A 41 8.60 -0.06 -10.42
C VAL A 41 7.09 -0.25 -10.20
N LEU A 42 6.51 0.59 -9.35
CA LEU A 42 5.05 0.74 -9.31
C LEU A 42 4.59 1.31 -10.65
N LYS A 43 3.66 0.61 -11.31
CA LYS A 43 3.02 1.12 -12.52
C LYS A 43 1.88 2.06 -12.15
N ASP A 44 1.94 3.27 -12.67
CA ASP A 44 0.79 4.17 -12.70
C ASP A 44 -0.12 3.76 -13.86
N ASP A 45 -1.37 3.49 -13.55
CA ASP A 45 -2.42 3.18 -14.53
C ASP A 45 -3.16 4.48 -14.96
N GLY A 46 -2.71 5.65 -14.50
CA GLY A 46 -3.39 6.93 -14.67
C GLY A 46 -4.65 7.09 -13.81
N HIS A 47 -5.00 6.05 -13.04
CA HIS A 47 -6.17 6.02 -12.18
C HIS A 47 -5.77 6.34 -10.73
N ALA A 48 -6.60 7.15 -10.07
CA ALA A 48 -6.44 7.46 -8.66
C ALA A 48 -6.49 6.17 -7.81
N VAL A 49 -5.69 6.13 -6.74
CA VAL A 49 -5.57 4.96 -5.86
C VAL A 49 -6.69 5.03 -4.83
N THR A 50 -7.58 4.05 -4.86
CA THR A 50 -8.62 3.85 -3.85
C THR A 50 -8.08 3.09 -2.65
N LEU A 51 -8.78 3.18 -1.52
CA LEU A 51 -8.46 2.38 -0.33
C LEU A 51 -8.39 0.87 -0.62
N ASP A 52 -9.28 0.35 -1.48
CA ASP A 52 -9.26 -1.07 -1.86
C ASP A 52 -7.98 -1.44 -2.62
N LYS A 53 -7.57 -0.62 -3.58
CA LYS A 53 -6.31 -0.82 -4.32
C LYS A 53 -5.12 -0.73 -3.35
N PHE A 54 -5.08 0.29 -2.50
CA PHE A 54 -4.05 0.46 -1.48
C PHE A 54 -3.93 -0.76 -0.56
N ARG A 55 -5.06 -1.25 -0.02
CA ARG A 55 -5.09 -2.42 0.84
C ARG A 55 -4.60 -3.67 0.13
N ARG A 56 -5.02 -3.89 -1.12
CA ARG A 56 -4.58 -5.06 -1.91
C ARG A 56 -3.08 -5.08 -2.07
N GLU A 57 -2.47 -3.96 -2.42
CA GLU A 57 -1.03 -3.84 -2.64
C GLU A 57 -0.23 -4.03 -1.34
N VAL A 58 -0.65 -3.39 -0.25
CA VAL A 58 -0.01 -3.57 1.08
C VAL A 58 -0.18 -5.00 1.60
N CYS A 59 -1.29 -5.67 1.29
CA CYS A 59 -1.50 -7.07 1.66
C CYS A 59 -0.77 -8.07 0.74
N THR A 60 -0.53 -7.72 -0.53
CA THR A 60 0.20 -8.58 -1.49
C THR A 60 1.71 -8.41 -1.39
N HIS A 61 2.18 -7.29 -0.87
CA HIS A 61 3.54 -7.09 -0.38
C HIS A 61 3.53 -7.12 1.15
N PRO A 62 3.30 -8.30 1.80
CA PRO A 62 3.85 -8.43 3.14
C PRO A 62 5.35 -8.23 2.96
N ALA A 63 5.98 -7.35 3.73
CA ALA A 63 7.43 -7.40 3.91
C ALA A 63 7.80 -8.89 4.14
N SER A 64 8.38 -9.55 3.13
CA SER A 64 8.36 -11.02 3.01
C SER A 64 9.23 -11.68 4.10
N PRO A 65 9.02 -12.94 4.56
CA PRO A 65 7.96 -13.92 4.26
C PRO A 65 7.19 -14.40 5.51
N GLN A 66 5.88 -14.64 5.39
CA GLN A 66 5.29 -15.83 6.01
C GLN A 66 4.97 -16.82 4.90
N ALA A 67 6.01 -17.48 4.40
CA ALA A 67 5.84 -18.75 3.74
C ALA A 67 5.33 -19.74 4.81
N PRO A 68 4.26 -20.52 4.57
CA PRO A 68 3.96 -21.63 5.45
C PRO A 68 5.13 -22.60 5.33
N ALA A 69 5.87 -22.79 6.42
CA ALA A 69 6.78 -23.90 6.54
C ALA A 69 5.96 -25.19 6.34
N ARG A 70 5.95 -25.73 5.12
CA ARG A 70 5.57 -27.12 4.88
C ARG A 70 6.62 -27.95 5.60
N ARG A 71 6.30 -28.34 6.84
CA ARG A 71 6.93 -29.48 7.50
C ARG A 71 6.71 -30.70 6.59
N LEU A 72 7.80 -31.24 6.08
CA LEU A 72 7.94 -32.64 5.68
C LEU A 72 9.16 -33.18 6.41
#